data_AF-A0A8J6IRA7-F1
#
_entry.id   AF-A0A8J6IRA7-F1
#
_cell.length_a   1.000
_cell.length_b   1.000
_cell.length_c   1.000
_cell.angle_alpha   90.00
_cell.angle_beta   90.00
_cell.angle_gamma   90.00
#
_symmetry.space_group_name_H-M   'P 1'
#
loop_
_entity.id
_entity.type
_entity.pdbx_description
1 polymer ?
#
loop_
_entity_poly.entity_id
_entity_poly.type
_entity_poly.pdbx_seq_one_letter_code
_entity_poly.pdbx_strand_id
1 'polypeptide(L)'
;MKIFKNGRFFSNHWLNKRIPRQDEITLSHRHIFILPSRFGASYVGLCILLFVMATNFQNNLMLLLCYFLVGIFLLSLFRCYQNFVGLTLRIQSASPVFVGETVTIPLLIKAESTLGQIKMSINNQTAVFVNAGNSNITTAAKMLATYRGQTQCPRIKIESFYPLGLFHCWSMIASDQPLLVYPAPVKCPIPAADVTTLKQGETQSAPTQDKEEYYQLRPHQTGEPLHHIAWKQMAMGRGTLTKQFSGYSSQNIRLIVPNELTGLALEKHLSELTFIILILSQQQQPFSLQLGDKFFDADNTEWHSKVCLKALATWKQNDGI
;
A
#
# COMPACT_ATOMS: atom_id res chain seq x y z
N MET A 1 10.45 -11.20 -38.68
CA MET A 1 10.16 -9.82 -38.25
C MET A 1 9.49 -9.83 -36.87
N LYS A 2 10.30 -9.78 -35.80
CA LYS A 2 9.95 -10.14 -34.40
C LYS A 2 9.86 -8.90 -33.48
N ILE A 3 9.42 -7.75 -34.02
CA ILE A 3 9.63 -6.43 -33.38
C ILE A 3 8.43 -5.96 -32.51
N PHE A 4 7.28 -6.64 -32.56
CA PHE A 4 6.07 -6.18 -31.84
C PHE A 4 5.71 -6.96 -30.56
N LYS A 5 6.61 -7.81 -30.06
CA LYS A 5 6.41 -8.45 -28.75
C LYS A 5 7.36 -7.84 -27.72
N ASN A 6 6.75 -7.24 -26.70
CA ASN A 6 7.33 -6.81 -25.43
C ASN A 6 7.91 -5.38 -25.44
N GLY A 7 7.20 -4.46 -24.78
CA GLY A 7 7.74 -3.22 -24.23
C GLY A 7 8.75 -3.45 -23.10
N ARG A 8 9.61 -4.46 -23.21
CA ARG A 8 10.74 -4.79 -22.31
C ARG A 8 12.06 -4.13 -22.75
N PHE A 9 12.06 -3.36 -23.84
CA PHE A 9 13.30 -2.85 -24.45
C PHE A 9 13.77 -1.49 -23.90
N PHE A 10 12.98 -0.81 -23.08
CA PHE A 10 13.46 0.39 -22.41
C PHE A 10 14.04 -0.01 -21.06
N SER A 11 15.37 0.01 -20.96
CA SER A 11 16.06 -0.11 -19.67
C SER A 11 15.41 0.85 -18.67
N ASN A 12 15.12 0.38 -17.46
CA ASN A 12 14.57 1.20 -16.37
C ASN A 12 15.37 2.51 -16.20
N HIS A 13 16.66 2.49 -16.54
CA HIS A 13 17.54 3.66 -16.52
C HIS A 13 17.14 4.75 -17.53
N TRP A 14 16.77 4.38 -18.76
CA TRP A 14 16.31 5.35 -19.78
C TRP A 14 14.94 5.94 -19.43
N LEU A 15 14.04 5.11 -18.89
CA LEU A 15 12.72 5.54 -18.41
C LEU A 15 12.86 6.47 -17.20
N ASN A 16 13.74 6.15 -16.23
CA ASN A 16 14.01 7.01 -15.08
C ASN A 16 14.58 8.38 -15.48
N LYS A 17 15.39 8.43 -16.55
CA LYS A 17 15.95 9.70 -17.07
C LYS A 17 14.92 10.55 -17.84
N ARG A 18 13.95 9.92 -18.51
CA ARG A 18 12.90 10.65 -19.27
C ARG A 18 11.68 11.01 -18.44
N ILE A 19 11.27 10.13 -17.53
CA ILE A 19 10.08 10.25 -16.68
C ILE A 19 10.55 9.99 -15.24
N PRO A 20 11.04 11.04 -14.54
CA PRO A 20 11.37 10.93 -13.12
C PRO A 20 10.11 10.58 -12.33
N ARG A 21 10.30 10.01 -11.15
CA ARG A 21 9.18 9.73 -10.26
C ARG A 21 8.67 11.04 -9.69
N GLN A 22 7.37 11.25 -9.85
CA GLN A 22 6.67 12.46 -9.43
C GLN A 22 5.23 12.07 -9.11
N ASP A 23 4.70 12.64 -8.04
CA ASP A 23 3.31 12.37 -7.62
C ASP A 23 2.30 13.00 -8.57
N GLU A 24 2.67 14.05 -9.29
CA GLU A 24 1.86 14.74 -10.27
C GLU A 24 2.67 15.03 -11.53
N ILE A 25 2.14 14.69 -12.71
CA ILE A 25 2.77 15.00 -14.00
C ILE A 25 1.73 15.51 -14.99
N THR A 26 2.06 16.62 -15.65
CA THR A 26 1.32 17.10 -16.82
C THR A 26 1.96 16.51 -18.07
N LEU A 27 1.15 15.80 -18.87
CA LEU A 27 1.62 15.15 -20.08
C LEU A 27 1.89 16.20 -21.16
N SER A 28 3.17 16.33 -21.48
CA SER A 28 3.70 17.14 -22.58
C SER A 28 4.32 16.23 -23.64
N HIS A 29 4.77 16.79 -24.75
CA HIS A 29 5.39 16.06 -25.86
C HIS A 29 6.55 15.14 -25.43
N ARG A 30 7.27 15.44 -24.34
CA ARG A 30 8.40 14.63 -23.87
C ARG A 30 7.98 13.30 -23.23
N HIS A 31 6.76 13.23 -22.71
CA HIS A 31 6.24 12.09 -21.95
C HIS A 31 5.32 11.19 -22.78
N ILE A 32 4.97 11.62 -23.99
CA ILE A 32 4.00 10.96 -24.86
C ILE A 32 4.73 10.16 -25.95
N PHE A 33 4.41 8.87 -26.06
CA PHE A 33 4.93 8.00 -27.11
C PHE A 33 3.82 7.57 -28.04
N ILE A 34 3.93 7.93 -29.32
CA ILE A 34 2.95 7.56 -30.35
C ILE A 34 3.63 6.65 -31.37
N LEU A 35 3.06 5.47 -31.57
CA LEU A 35 3.53 4.48 -32.53
C LEU A 35 2.35 3.94 -33.34
N PRO A 36 2.53 3.59 -34.63
CA PRO A 36 1.49 2.91 -35.38
C PRO A 36 1.17 1.57 -34.70
N SER A 37 -0.12 1.31 -34.51
CA SER A 37 -0.58 0.03 -33.98
C SER A 37 -0.35 -1.07 -35.04
N ARG A 38 -0.62 -2.34 -34.68
CA ARG A 38 -0.58 -3.43 -35.67
C ARG A 38 -1.56 -3.18 -36.82
N PHE A 39 -2.72 -2.62 -36.51
CA PHE A 39 -3.72 -2.21 -37.50
C PHE A 39 -3.26 -1.00 -38.31
N GLY A 40 -2.62 -0.01 -37.68
CA GLY A 40 -2.01 1.12 -38.36
C GLY A 40 -0.90 0.70 -39.33
N ALA A 41 -0.07 -0.28 -38.97
CA ALA A 41 0.95 -0.81 -39.85
C ALA A 41 0.35 -1.50 -41.09
N SER A 42 -0.71 -2.30 -40.93
CA SER A 42 -1.43 -2.86 -42.09
C SER A 42 -2.10 -1.79 -42.95
N TYR A 43 -2.59 -0.71 -42.33
CA TYR A 43 -3.18 0.43 -43.04
C TYR A 43 -2.16 1.14 -43.92
N VAL A 44 -0.95 1.38 -43.40
CA VAL A 44 0.18 1.93 -44.18
C VAL A 44 0.56 0.97 -45.32
N GLY A 45 0.62 -0.33 -45.05
CA GLY A 45 0.86 -1.35 -46.09
C GLY A 45 -0.18 -1.31 -47.21
N LEU A 46 -1.47 -1.16 -46.87
CA LEU A 46 -2.55 -1.00 -47.84
C LEU A 46 -2.39 0.29 -48.66
N CYS A 47 -2.03 1.41 -48.03
CA CYS A 47 -1.79 2.67 -48.75
C CYS A 47 -0.64 2.53 -49.76
N ILE A 48 0.46 1.86 -49.38
CA ILE A 48 1.59 1.60 -50.28
C ILE A 48 1.15 0.72 -51.45
N LEU A 49 0.40 -0.35 -51.18
CA LEU A 49 -0.12 -1.24 -52.23
C LEU A 49 -1.01 -0.49 -53.22
N LEU A 50 -1.98 0.30 -52.71
CA LEU A 50 -2.87 1.11 -53.53
C LEU A 50 -2.09 2.14 -54.35
N PHE A 51 -1.08 2.78 -53.76
CA PHE A 51 -0.24 3.75 -54.48
C PHE A 51 0.50 3.10 -55.65
N VAL A 52 1.11 1.92 -55.44
CA VAL A 52 1.81 1.18 -56.50
C VAL A 52 0.84 0.72 -57.58
N MET A 53 -0.29 0.12 -57.22
CA MET A 53 -1.30 -0.31 -58.20
C MET A 53 -1.87 0.88 -58.98
N ALA A 54 -2.25 1.95 -58.31
CA ALA A 54 -2.86 3.12 -58.95
C ALA A 54 -1.90 3.79 -59.94
N THR A 55 -0.61 3.86 -59.59
CA THR A 55 0.43 4.39 -60.46
C THR A 55 0.69 3.45 -61.65
N ASN A 56 0.73 2.14 -61.42
CA ASN A 56 0.97 1.15 -62.47
C ASN A 56 -0.16 1.13 -63.52
N PHE A 57 -1.41 1.21 -63.07
CA PHE A 57 -2.59 1.21 -63.94
C PHE A 57 -3.06 2.62 -64.35
N GLN A 58 -2.33 3.68 -64.00
CA GLN A 58 -2.72 5.07 -64.25
C GLN A 58 -4.15 5.40 -63.78
N ASN A 59 -4.60 4.77 -62.69
CA ASN A 59 -5.96 4.90 -62.17
C ASN A 59 -6.06 6.06 -61.17
N ASN A 60 -6.51 7.21 -61.65
CA ASN A 60 -6.67 8.43 -60.86
C ASN A 60 -7.65 8.28 -59.68
N LEU A 61 -8.70 7.45 -59.80
CA LEU A 61 -9.65 7.22 -58.72
C LEU A 61 -9.00 6.47 -57.56
N MET A 62 -8.15 5.48 -57.86
CA MET A 62 -7.40 4.75 -56.85
C MET A 62 -6.32 5.62 -56.19
N LEU A 63 -5.68 6.53 -56.93
CA LEU A 63 -4.78 7.55 -56.36
C LEU A 63 -5.53 8.47 -55.38
N LEU A 64 -6.71 8.96 -55.75
CA LEU A 64 -7.55 9.81 -54.89
C LEU A 64 -7.92 9.08 -53.58
N LEU A 65 -8.33 7.81 -53.67
CA LEU A 65 -8.60 6.98 -52.49
C LEU A 65 -7.36 6.82 -51.61
N CYS A 66 -6.18 6.57 -52.20
CA CYS A 66 -4.93 6.45 -51.46
C CYS A 66 -4.61 7.74 -50.69
N TYR A 67 -4.68 8.91 -51.32
CA TYR A 67 -4.43 10.19 -50.65
C TYR A 67 -5.46 10.50 -49.56
N PHE A 68 -6.73 10.14 -49.79
CA PHE A 68 -7.77 10.25 -48.77
C PHE A 68 -7.47 9.41 -47.53
N LEU A 69 -7.05 8.15 -47.72
CA LEU A 69 -6.65 7.26 -46.62
C LEU A 69 -5.42 7.82 -45.86
N VAL A 70 -4.42 8.33 -46.57
CA VAL A 70 -3.27 9.00 -45.93
C VAL A 70 -3.73 10.23 -45.13
N GLY A 71 -4.71 10.99 -45.63
CA GLY A 71 -5.33 12.10 -44.90
C GLY A 71 -5.97 11.65 -43.58
N ILE A 72 -6.74 10.55 -43.59
CA ILE A 72 -7.34 9.96 -42.38
C ILE A 72 -6.25 9.50 -41.39
N PHE A 73 -5.16 8.92 -41.90
CA PHE A 73 -4.04 8.49 -41.07
C PHE A 73 -3.38 9.68 -40.36
N LEU A 74 -3.06 10.76 -41.07
CA LEU A 74 -2.48 11.97 -40.49
C LEU A 74 -3.44 12.67 -39.50
N LEU A 75 -4.73 12.73 -39.82
CA LEU A 75 -5.73 13.28 -38.92
C LEU A 75 -5.85 12.45 -37.64
N SER A 76 -5.79 11.12 -37.77
CA SER A 76 -5.81 10.20 -36.62
C SER A 76 -4.58 10.38 -35.74
N LEU A 77 -3.40 10.61 -36.32
CA LEU A 77 -2.18 10.92 -35.57
C LEU A 77 -2.37 12.19 -34.73
N PHE A 78 -2.88 13.25 -35.35
CA PHE A 78 -3.11 14.53 -34.68
C PHE A 78 -4.15 14.41 -33.55
N ARG A 79 -5.28 13.73 -33.79
CA ARG A 79 -6.31 13.48 -32.77
C ARG A 79 -5.80 12.59 -31.64
N CYS A 80 -4.93 11.63 -31.93
CA CYS A 80 -4.30 10.78 -30.93
C CYS A 80 -3.40 11.61 -30.00
N TYR A 81 -2.60 12.53 -30.56
CA TYR A 81 -1.79 13.47 -29.80
C TYR A 81 -2.65 14.40 -28.93
N GLN A 82 -3.68 15.02 -29.50
CA GLN A 82 -4.60 15.89 -28.75
C GLN A 82 -5.30 15.17 -27.59
N ASN A 83 -5.52 13.86 -27.69
CA ASN A 83 -6.14 13.10 -26.61
C ASN A 83 -5.25 12.94 -25.37
N PHE A 84 -3.92 13.11 -25.50
CA PHE A 84 -2.97 12.91 -24.40
C PHE A 84 -2.35 14.20 -23.87
N VAL A 85 -2.20 15.22 -24.71
CA VAL A 85 -1.57 16.48 -24.31
C VAL A 85 -2.46 17.22 -23.30
N GLY A 86 -1.84 17.75 -22.24
CA GLY A 86 -2.57 18.50 -21.21
C GLY A 86 -3.23 17.61 -20.16
N LEU A 87 -3.18 16.28 -20.31
CA LEU A 87 -3.60 15.37 -19.25
C LEU A 87 -2.72 15.54 -18.02
N THR A 88 -3.34 15.85 -16.88
CA THR A 88 -2.64 15.86 -15.60
C THR A 88 -2.96 14.57 -14.86
N LEU A 89 -1.92 13.84 -14.51
CA LEU A 89 -2.01 12.58 -13.78
C LEU A 89 -1.44 12.79 -12.39
N ARG A 90 -2.22 12.45 -11.36
CA ARG A 90 -1.77 12.53 -9.97
C ARG A 90 -2.00 11.22 -9.25
N ILE A 91 -0.93 10.63 -8.73
CA ILE A 91 -1.01 9.47 -7.84
C ILE A 91 -1.26 9.98 -6.42
N GLN A 92 -2.25 9.40 -5.76
CA GLN A 92 -2.49 9.64 -4.34
C GLN A 92 -1.94 8.46 -3.52
N SER A 93 -1.66 8.70 -2.24
CA SER A 93 -1.13 7.68 -1.35
C SER A 93 -2.10 6.50 -1.23
N ALA A 94 -1.60 5.30 -1.51
CA ALA A 94 -2.36 4.09 -1.30
C ALA A 94 -2.41 3.74 0.19
N SER A 95 -3.56 3.27 0.66
CA SER A 95 -3.68 2.72 2.01
C SER A 95 -2.81 1.46 2.13
N PRO A 96 -2.12 1.26 3.26
CA PRO A 96 -1.41 0.02 3.54
C PRO A 96 -2.36 -1.18 3.51
N VAL A 97 -1.91 -2.31 2.96
CA VAL A 97 -2.68 -3.56 2.87
C VAL A 97 -1.89 -4.73 3.44
N PHE A 98 -2.55 -5.86 3.68
CA PHE A 98 -1.88 -7.08 4.10
C PHE A 98 -1.37 -7.90 2.90
N VAL A 99 -0.35 -8.74 3.12
CA VAL A 99 0.09 -9.71 2.10
C VAL A 99 -1.10 -10.60 1.69
N GLY A 100 -1.26 -10.79 0.38
CA GLY A 100 -2.38 -11.52 -0.21
C GLY A 100 -3.57 -10.64 -0.60
N GLU A 101 -3.62 -9.39 -0.14
CA GLU A 101 -4.67 -8.43 -0.52
C GLU A 101 -4.31 -7.65 -1.79
N THR A 102 -5.30 -6.97 -2.35
CA THR A 102 -5.12 -6.13 -3.53
C THR A 102 -4.88 -4.67 -3.11
N VAL A 103 -3.66 -4.18 -3.36
CA VAL A 103 -3.32 -2.75 -3.25
C VAL A 103 -4.14 -1.98 -4.27
N THR A 104 -4.85 -0.97 -3.80
CA THR A 104 -5.58 -0.04 -4.65
C THR A 104 -4.86 1.30 -4.65
N ILE A 105 -4.28 1.67 -5.79
CA ILE A 105 -3.54 2.91 -5.97
C ILE A 105 -4.48 3.94 -6.63
N PRO A 106 -5.01 4.90 -5.86
CA PRO A 106 -5.84 5.97 -6.41
C PRO A 106 -5.04 6.86 -7.36
N LEU A 107 -5.59 7.06 -8.56
CA LEU A 107 -5.09 7.95 -9.60
C LEU A 107 -6.17 8.97 -9.95
N LEU A 108 -5.84 10.24 -9.78
CA LEU A 108 -6.65 11.35 -10.22
C LEU A 108 -6.17 11.79 -11.61
N ILE A 109 -7.09 11.76 -12.57
CA ILE A 109 -6.87 12.20 -13.93
C ILE A 109 -7.64 13.51 -14.11
N LYS A 110 -6.93 14.61 -14.36
CA LYS A 110 -7.55 15.86 -14.80
C LYS A 110 -7.40 15.96 -16.31
N ALA A 111 -8.53 16.09 -16.98
CA ALA A 111 -8.63 16.25 -18.41
C ALA A 111 -9.33 17.56 -18.72
N GLU A 112 -8.66 18.46 -19.43
CA GLU A 112 -9.30 19.69 -19.93
C GLU A 112 -10.08 19.43 -21.22
N SER A 113 -9.57 18.55 -22.08
CA SER A 113 -10.16 18.26 -23.40
C SER A 113 -9.81 16.87 -23.91
N THR A 114 -9.95 15.82 -23.08
CA THR A 114 -9.74 14.46 -23.58
C THR A 114 -10.93 14.01 -24.40
N LEU A 115 -10.64 13.44 -25.57
CA LEU A 115 -11.64 13.10 -26.58
C LEU A 115 -11.99 11.61 -26.59
N GLY A 116 -11.16 10.77 -25.95
CA GLY A 116 -11.21 9.32 -26.11
C GLY A 116 -10.93 8.53 -24.84
N GLN A 117 -11.22 7.23 -24.91
CA GLN A 117 -10.99 6.30 -23.82
C GLN A 117 -9.50 6.14 -23.54
N ILE A 118 -9.15 6.18 -22.26
CA ILE A 118 -7.82 5.97 -21.73
C ILE A 118 -7.84 4.65 -20.96
N LYS A 119 -6.90 3.77 -21.27
CA LYS A 119 -6.71 2.51 -20.55
C LYS A 119 -5.51 2.65 -19.62
N MET A 120 -5.69 2.25 -18.37
CA MET A 120 -4.62 2.23 -17.38
C MET A 120 -4.25 0.81 -17.00
N SER A 121 -2.96 0.57 -16.82
CA SER A 121 -2.44 -0.73 -16.39
C SER A 121 -1.22 -0.64 -15.50
N ILE A 122 -1.19 -1.50 -14.48
CA ILE A 122 0.01 -1.81 -13.70
C ILE A 122 0.51 -3.19 -14.13
N ASN A 123 1.79 -3.31 -14.49
CA ASN A 123 2.41 -4.57 -14.91
C ASN A 123 1.61 -5.36 -15.97
N ASN A 124 0.85 -4.66 -16.82
CA ASN A 124 -0.10 -5.21 -17.80
C ASN A 124 -1.22 -6.10 -17.21
N GLN A 125 -1.47 -6.09 -15.90
CA GLN A 125 -2.47 -6.97 -15.26
C GLN A 125 -3.83 -6.31 -15.11
N THR A 126 -3.85 -5.01 -14.80
CA THR A 126 -5.11 -4.27 -14.65
C THR A 126 -5.39 -3.43 -15.89
N ALA A 127 -6.64 -3.41 -16.33
CA ALA A 127 -7.07 -2.58 -17.45
C ALA A 127 -8.31 -1.82 -17.00
N VAL A 128 -8.12 -0.58 -16.56
CA VAL A 128 -9.25 0.31 -16.24
C VAL A 128 -9.42 1.26 -17.41
N PHE A 129 -10.60 1.24 -18.02
CA PHE A 129 -10.97 2.15 -19.09
C PHE A 129 -11.67 3.37 -18.50
N VAL A 130 -11.15 4.54 -18.83
CA VAL A 130 -11.63 5.83 -18.33
C VAL A 130 -11.96 6.70 -19.52
N ASN A 131 -13.16 7.26 -19.53
CA ASN A 131 -13.51 8.32 -20.46
C ASN A 131 -13.44 9.65 -19.71
N ALA A 132 -12.29 10.31 -19.76
CA ALA A 132 -12.02 11.49 -18.95
C ALA A 132 -12.78 12.75 -19.43
N GLY A 133 -13.25 12.79 -20.69
CA GLY A 133 -13.98 13.92 -21.24
C GLY A 133 -13.36 15.27 -20.86
N ASN A 134 -14.19 16.14 -20.26
CA ASN A 134 -13.79 17.43 -19.67
C ASN A 134 -13.94 17.43 -18.14
N SER A 135 -13.81 16.29 -17.48
CA SER A 135 -13.99 16.18 -16.02
C SER A 135 -12.79 15.56 -15.32
N ASN A 136 -12.66 15.88 -14.03
CA ASN A 136 -11.71 15.23 -13.16
C ASN A 136 -12.26 13.85 -12.79
N ILE A 137 -11.52 12.80 -13.12
CA ILE A 137 -11.91 11.44 -12.79
C ILE A 137 -10.91 10.84 -11.81
N THR A 138 -11.43 10.36 -10.69
CA THR A 138 -10.68 9.54 -9.76
C THR A 138 -10.92 8.08 -10.09
N THR A 139 -9.84 7.38 -10.38
CA THR A 139 -9.84 5.94 -10.68
C THR A 139 -8.79 5.25 -9.86
N ALA A 140 -8.76 3.92 -9.87
CA ALA A 140 -7.86 3.16 -9.02
C ALA A 140 -7.23 2.02 -9.81
N ALA A 141 -5.90 1.99 -9.81
CA ALA A 141 -5.15 0.89 -10.37
C ALA A 141 -4.92 -0.15 -9.27
N LYS A 142 -5.15 -1.43 -9.59
CA LYS A 142 -5.09 -2.53 -8.63
C LYS A 142 -3.86 -3.40 -8.86
N MET A 143 -3.27 -3.94 -7.80
CA MET A 143 -2.16 -4.89 -7.85
C MET A 143 -2.20 -5.83 -6.65
N LEU A 144 -1.85 -7.10 -6.84
CA LEU A 144 -1.74 -8.06 -5.74
C LEU A 144 -0.47 -7.80 -4.91
N ALA A 145 -0.61 -7.70 -3.59
CA ALA A 145 0.52 -7.60 -2.66
C ALA A 145 1.09 -8.99 -2.36
N THR A 146 2.21 -9.36 -2.98
CA THR A 146 2.81 -10.70 -2.82
C THR A 146 3.83 -10.80 -1.69
N TYR A 147 4.50 -9.69 -1.35
CA TYR A 147 5.57 -9.67 -0.35
C TYR A 147 5.33 -8.54 0.65
N ARG A 148 5.68 -8.76 1.92
CA ARG A 148 5.61 -7.74 2.96
C ARG A 148 6.72 -6.70 2.80
N GLY A 149 6.48 -5.53 3.39
CA GLY A 149 7.48 -4.49 3.55
C GLY A 149 7.17 -3.22 2.78
N GLN A 150 8.17 -2.34 2.71
CA GLN A 150 8.09 -1.14 1.89
C GLN A 150 8.57 -1.49 0.49
N THR A 151 7.68 -1.33 -0.49
CA THR A 151 7.99 -1.53 -1.90
C THR A 151 7.76 -0.23 -2.65
N GLN A 152 8.52 -0.02 -3.72
CA GLN A 152 8.33 1.18 -4.53
C GLN A 152 7.06 1.05 -5.37
N CYS A 153 6.33 2.15 -5.54
CA CYS A 153 5.17 2.16 -6.43
C CYS A 153 5.60 1.74 -7.85
N PRO A 154 4.98 0.69 -8.43
CA PRO A 154 5.26 0.33 -9.82
C PRO A 154 4.79 1.45 -10.76
N ARG A 155 5.38 1.50 -11.94
CA ARG A 155 4.97 2.45 -12.99
C ARG A 155 3.57 2.08 -13.48
N ILE A 156 2.65 3.04 -13.39
CA ILE A 156 1.32 2.95 -13.98
C ILE A 156 1.44 3.39 -15.44
N LYS A 157 1.13 2.49 -16.37
CA LYS A 157 1.09 2.78 -17.79
C LYS A 157 -0.31 3.25 -18.17
N ILE A 158 -0.36 4.31 -18.97
CA ILE A 158 -1.57 4.87 -19.53
C ILE A 158 -1.48 4.75 -21.04
N GLU A 159 -2.45 4.11 -21.68
CA GLU A 159 -2.47 3.85 -23.12
C GLU A 159 -3.83 4.18 -23.74
N SER A 160 -3.85 4.62 -25.00
CA SER A 160 -5.07 4.78 -25.79
C SER A 160 -4.84 4.39 -27.23
N PHE A 161 -5.92 3.95 -27.86
CA PHE A 161 -6.03 3.64 -29.29
C PHE A 161 -6.98 4.60 -30.01
N TYR A 162 -7.43 5.67 -29.35
CA TYR A 162 -8.30 6.67 -29.95
C TYR A 162 -7.57 7.42 -31.10
N PRO A 163 -8.28 7.78 -32.20
CA PRO A 163 -9.70 7.55 -32.47
C PRO A 163 -10.02 6.23 -33.19
N LEU A 164 -9.23 5.86 -34.20
CA LEU A 164 -9.53 4.76 -35.13
C LEU A 164 -8.72 3.48 -34.86
N GLY A 165 -7.94 3.43 -33.78
CA GLY A 165 -7.03 2.32 -33.52
C GLY A 165 -5.80 2.26 -34.42
N LEU A 166 -5.55 3.28 -35.24
CA LEU A 166 -4.38 3.35 -36.12
C LEU A 166 -3.08 3.61 -35.36
N PHE A 167 -3.16 4.35 -34.25
CA PHE A 167 -2.02 4.66 -33.39
C PHE A 167 -2.23 4.08 -31.99
N HIS A 168 -1.13 3.67 -31.39
CA HIS A 168 -1.01 3.35 -29.99
C HIS A 168 -0.24 4.49 -29.32
N CYS A 169 -0.95 5.29 -28.53
CA CYS A 169 -0.34 6.34 -27.73
C CYS A 169 -0.26 5.88 -26.28
N TRP A 170 0.92 6.02 -25.66
CA TRP A 170 1.12 5.63 -24.27
C TRP A 170 2.05 6.58 -23.52
N SER A 171 1.86 6.64 -22.21
CA SER A 171 2.68 7.35 -21.24
C SER A 171 2.78 6.52 -19.95
N MET A 172 3.67 6.91 -19.04
CA MET A 172 3.85 6.27 -17.74
C MET A 172 3.97 7.31 -16.64
N ILE A 173 3.48 6.99 -15.46
CA ILE A 173 3.69 7.74 -14.23
C ILE A 173 4.15 6.79 -13.12
N ALA A 174 5.03 7.25 -12.24
CA ALA A 174 5.37 6.58 -11.01
C ALA A 174 5.56 7.60 -9.90
N SER A 175 5.12 7.24 -8.71
CA SER A 175 5.29 8.01 -7.48
C SER A 175 6.53 7.52 -6.73
N ASP A 176 7.17 8.42 -5.97
CA ASP A 176 8.22 8.07 -5.01
C ASP A 176 7.67 7.61 -3.66
N GLN A 177 6.35 7.67 -3.47
CA GLN A 177 5.71 7.22 -2.24
C GLN A 177 5.85 5.69 -2.11
N PRO A 178 6.40 5.20 -0.99
CA PRO A 178 6.52 3.76 -0.76
C PRO A 178 5.14 3.15 -0.49
N LEU A 179 4.87 2.02 -1.11
CA LEU A 179 3.74 1.16 -0.80
C LEU A 179 4.10 0.29 0.40
N LEU A 180 3.34 0.43 1.48
CA LEU A 180 3.53 -0.34 2.70
C LEU A 180 2.61 -1.57 2.68
N VAL A 181 3.21 -2.76 2.78
CA VAL A 181 2.48 -4.03 2.86
C VAL A 181 2.78 -4.69 4.20
N TYR A 182 1.76 -4.93 5.01
CA TYR A 182 1.88 -5.62 6.30
C TYR A 182 1.93 -7.14 6.12
N PRO A 183 2.59 -7.89 7.02
CA PRO A 183 2.50 -9.35 7.03
C PRO A 183 1.04 -9.82 7.11
N ALA A 184 0.68 -10.92 6.44
CA ALA A 184 -0.68 -11.44 6.49
C ALA A 184 -1.00 -11.91 7.92
N PRO A 185 -2.13 -11.51 8.54
CA PRO A 185 -2.45 -11.96 9.90
C PRO A 185 -2.79 -13.46 9.92
N VAL A 186 -2.06 -14.22 10.75
CA VAL A 186 -2.34 -15.65 10.99
C VAL A 186 -2.96 -15.81 12.38
N LYS A 187 -4.12 -16.47 12.44
CA LYS A 187 -4.85 -16.68 13.70
C LYS A 187 -4.02 -17.53 14.66
N CYS A 188 -3.72 -16.99 15.83
CA CYS A 188 -2.97 -17.65 16.90
C CYS A 188 -3.58 -17.33 18.27
N PRO A 189 -3.35 -18.18 19.30
CA PRO A 189 -3.73 -17.85 20.66
C PRO A 189 -2.98 -16.59 21.12
N ILE A 190 -3.71 -15.69 21.79
CA ILE A 190 -3.11 -14.49 22.38
C ILE A 190 -2.25 -14.94 23.56
N PRO A 191 -0.97 -14.53 23.64
CA PRO A 191 -0.16 -14.85 24.80
C PRO A 191 -0.85 -14.30 26.04
N ALA A 192 -1.05 -15.17 27.04
CA ALA A 192 -1.43 -14.71 28.36
C ALA A 192 -0.39 -13.69 28.81
N ALA A 193 -0.82 -12.54 29.32
CA ALA A 193 0.10 -11.54 29.81
C ALA A 193 1.09 -12.21 30.77
N ASP A 194 2.39 -12.01 30.52
CA ASP A 194 3.41 -12.46 31.46
C ASP A 194 3.17 -11.72 32.77
N VAL A 195 2.53 -12.41 33.70
CA VAL A 195 2.55 -12.08 35.12
C VAL A 195 3.96 -12.41 35.59
N THR A 196 4.93 -11.56 35.20
CA THR A 196 6.18 -11.44 35.93
C THR A 196 5.85 -10.76 37.26
N THR A 197 5.14 -11.52 38.10
CA THR A 197 5.25 -11.38 39.54
C THR A 197 6.73 -11.61 39.82
N LEU A 198 7.40 -10.55 40.27
CA LEU A 198 8.59 -10.71 41.09
C LEU A 198 8.17 -11.62 42.25
N LYS A 199 8.41 -12.92 42.10
CA LYS A 199 8.11 -13.94 43.10
C LYS A 199 8.95 -13.63 44.34
N GLN A 200 8.30 -13.18 45.40
CA GLN A 200 8.70 -13.49 46.76
C GLN A 200 7.48 -13.99 47.53
N GLY A 201 7.53 -15.27 47.91
CA GLY A 201 6.81 -15.83 49.05
C GLY A 201 5.42 -16.42 48.79
N GLU A 202 5.33 -17.73 48.98
CA GLU A 202 4.13 -18.59 49.11
C GLU A 202 3.15 -18.04 50.18
N THR A 203 1.83 -18.31 50.21
CA THR A 203 1.19 -19.63 50.42
C THR A 203 -0.35 -19.50 50.29
N GLN A 204 -1.00 -20.65 50.14
CA GLN A 204 -2.40 -21.00 49.82
C GLN A 204 -3.51 -20.47 50.76
N SER A 205 -4.71 -20.20 50.20
CA SER A 205 -6.00 -20.90 50.47
C SER A 205 -7.26 -20.00 50.26
N ALA A 206 -8.27 -20.54 49.59
CA ALA A 206 -9.65 -20.02 49.42
C ALA A 206 -10.60 -20.59 50.52
N PRO A 207 -11.95 -20.36 50.56
CA PRO A 207 -12.85 -19.35 49.93
C PRO A 207 -13.61 -18.51 51.01
N THR A 208 -14.33 -17.40 50.74
CA THR A 208 -15.77 -17.34 50.40
C THR A 208 -16.23 -15.87 50.46
N GLN A 209 -17.09 -15.48 49.52
CA GLN A 209 -18.00 -14.31 49.45
C GLN A 209 -17.92 -13.24 50.57
N ASP A 210 -17.50 -12.03 50.20
CA ASP A 210 -18.43 -10.90 50.11
C ASP A 210 -17.81 -9.81 49.23
N LYS A 211 -18.66 -8.99 48.60
CA LYS A 211 -18.23 -7.83 47.81
C LYS A 211 -17.66 -6.74 48.73
N GLU A 212 -16.43 -6.89 49.15
CA GLU A 212 -15.62 -5.77 49.63
C GLU A 212 -14.24 -5.88 48.98
N GLU A 213 -13.79 -4.80 48.36
CA GLU A 213 -12.47 -4.68 47.74
C GLU A 213 -11.40 -5.32 48.63
N TYR A 214 -10.73 -6.35 48.13
CA TYR A 214 -9.72 -7.08 48.88
C TYR A 214 -8.50 -6.19 49.07
N TYR A 215 -8.47 -5.45 50.18
CA TYR A 215 -7.29 -4.73 50.63
C TYR A 215 -6.39 -5.71 51.39
N GLN A 216 -5.15 -5.91 50.92
CA GLN A 216 -4.16 -6.60 51.73
C GLN A 216 -3.68 -5.63 52.81
N LEU A 217 -4.10 -5.87 54.05
CA LEU A 217 -3.72 -5.05 55.20
C LEU A 217 -2.35 -5.50 55.68
N ARG A 218 -1.35 -4.62 55.59
CA ARG A 218 -0.02 -4.82 56.19
C ARG A 218 0.15 -3.92 57.42
N PRO A 219 0.93 -4.37 58.43
CA PRO A 219 1.35 -3.49 59.52
C PRO A 219 2.15 -2.32 58.95
N HIS A 220 1.71 -1.11 59.27
CA HIS A 220 2.33 0.13 58.81
C HIS A 220 3.79 0.22 59.24
N GLN A 221 4.70 0.39 58.28
CA GLN A 221 6.12 0.61 58.55
C GLN A 221 6.42 2.11 58.63
N THR A 222 7.29 2.48 59.55
CA THR A 222 7.65 3.88 59.84
C THR A 222 8.31 4.52 58.61
N GLY A 223 7.59 5.41 57.93
CA GLY A 223 8.03 6.07 56.68
C GLY A 223 6.97 6.15 55.58
N GLU A 224 5.82 5.47 55.74
CA GLU A 224 4.72 5.52 54.76
C GLU A 224 3.84 6.78 54.90
N PRO A 225 3.31 7.31 53.78
CA PRO A 225 2.43 8.48 53.80
C PRO A 225 1.09 8.17 54.51
N LEU A 226 0.70 9.05 55.45
CA LEU A 226 -0.46 8.86 56.33
C LEU A 226 -1.81 8.66 55.60
N HIS A 227 -1.91 9.05 54.32
CA HIS A 227 -3.14 8.95 53.55
C HIS A 227 -3.54 7.50 53.21
N HIS A 228 -2.65 6.52 53.41
CA HIS A 228 -2.94 5.11 53.19
C HIS A 228 -3.37 4.37 54.46
N ILE A 229 -3.46 5.05 55.62
CA ILE A 229 -3.85 4.40 56.87
C ILE A 229 -5.33 4.00 56.82
N ALA A 230 -5.61 2.74 57.13
CA ALA A 230 -6.95 2.21 57.30
C ALA A 230 -7.55 2.69 58.63
N TRP A 231 -7.92 3.97 58.70
CA TRP A 231 -8.44 4.62 59.92
C TRP A 231 -9.59 3.84 60.58
N LYS A 232 -10.45 3.18 59.80
CA LYS A 232 -11.56 2.34 60.31
C LYS A 232 -11.07 1.14 61.12
N GLN A 233 -9.95 0.51 60.73
CA GLN A 233 -9.34 -0.61 61.48
C GLN A 233 -8.49 -0.10 62.66
N MET A 234 -7.86 1.07 62.50
CA MET A 234 -7.14 1.74 63.59
C MET A 234 -8.08 2.10 64.75
N ALA A 235 -9.28 2.62 64.45
CA ALA A 235 -10.31 2.93 65.45
C ALA A 235 -10.87 1.69 66.16
N MET A 236 -10.72 0.49 65.57
CA MET A 236 -11.13 -0.79 66.15
C MET A 236 -10.04 -1.46 66.99
N GLY A 237 -8.91 -0.77 67.26
CA GLY A 237 -7.82 -1.28 68.11
C GLY A 237 -6.89 -2.29 67.44
N ARG A 238 -6.98 -2.48 66.12
CA ARG A 238 -6.19 -3.49 65.37
C ARG A 238 -4.83 -3.00 64.86
N GLY A 239 -4.34 -1.89 65.40
CA GLY A 239 -3.08 -1.26 65.01
C GLY A 239 -3.18 -0.44 63.71
N THR A 240 -2.09 0.26 63.38
CA THR A 240 -1.96 1.02 62.13
C THR A 240 -1.74 0.06 60.97
N LEU A 241 -2.77 -0.11 60.15
CA LEU A 241 -2.74 -0.94 58.95
C LEU A 241 -2.79 -0.03 57.73
N THR A 242 -1.95 -0.29 56.73
CA THR A 242 -1.93 0.48 55.47
C THR A 242 -2.80 -0.23 54.43
N LYS A 243 -3.70 0.50 53.75
CA LYS A 243 -4.47 0.03 52.59
C LYS A 243 -3.54 0.01 51.38
N GLN A 244 -3.19 -1.17 50.91
CA GLN A 244 -2.53 -1.30 49.61
C GLN A 244 -3.61 -1.30 48.52
N PHE A 245 -3.65 -0.26 47.69
CA PHE A 245 -4.49 -0.24 46.51
C PHE A 245 -3.91 -1.24 45.50
N SER A 246 -4.64 -2.31 45.19
CA SER A 246 -4.42 -3.06 43.96
C SER A 246 -4.86 -2.17 42.79
N GLY A 247 -4.00 -1.23 42.38
CA GLY A 247 -4.18 -0.60 41.08
C GLY A 247 -4.32 -1.71 40.04
N TYR A 248 -5.30 -1.60 39.16
CA TYR A 248 -5.40 -2.44 37.97
C TYR A 248 -4.00 -2.53 37.36
N SER A 249 -3.34 -3.67 37.53
CA SER A 249 -2.09 -3.94 36.85
C SER A 249 -2.48 -4.02 35.38
N SER A 250 -2.35 -2.92 34.65
CA SER A 250 -2.38 -2.94 33.19
C SER A 250 -1.35 -4.00 32.79
N GLN A 251 -1.87 -5.16 32.42
CA GLN A 251 -1.10 -6.27 31.94
C GLN A 251 -0.46 -5.81 30.64
N ASN A 252 0.75 -5.27 30.72
CA ASN A 252 1.47 -4.81 29.55
C ASN A 252 1.94 -6.04 28.78
N ILE A 253 1.15 -6.44 27.77
CA ILE A 253 1.50 -7.55 26.89
C ILE A 253 2.73 -7.13 26.10
N ARG A 254 3.83 -7.88 26.27
CA ARG A 254 5.09 -7.63 25.57
C ARG A 254 5.21 -8.57 24.38
N LEU A 255 5.21 -8.00 23.19
CA LEU A 255 5.39 -8.72 21.94
C LEU A 255 6.87 -8.67 21.55
N ILE A 256 7.50 -9.82 21.38
CA ILE A 256 8.94 -9.92 21.08
C ILE A 256 9.14 -10.70 19.78
N VAL A 257 9.98 -10.17 18.90
CA VAL A 257 10.56 -10.91 17.78
C VAL A 257 11.99 -11.31 18.13
N PRO A 258 12.26 -12.60 18.40
CA PRO A 258 13.62 -13.06 18.65
C PRO A 258 14.54 -12.83 17.46
N ASN A 259 15.78 -12.39 17.72
CA ASN A 259 16.76 -12.05 16.68
C ASN A 259 17.24 -13.26 15.86
N GLU A 260 17.13 -14.47 16.40
CA GLU A 260 17.60 -15.70 15.78
C GLU A 260 16.68 -16.19 14.66
N LEU A 261 15.41 -15.75 14.64
CA LEU A 261 14.46 -16.13 13.61
C LEU A 261 14.85 -15.59 12.24
N THR A 262 14.84 -16.49 11.25
CA THR A 262 15.12 -16.22 9.84
C THR A 262 14.18 -17.02 8.94
N GLY A 263 14.05 -16.61 7.68
CA GLY A 263 13.26 -17.32 6.67
C GLY A 263 11.79 -17.51 7.03
N LEU A 264 11.24 -18.70 6.76
CA LEU A 264 9.83 -19.02 6.95
C LEU A 264 9.35 -18.93 8.41
N ALA A 265 10.21 -19.26 9.37
CA ALA A 265 9.87 -19.18 10.78
C ALA A 265 9.69 -17.72 11.24
N LEU A 266 10.53 -16.82 10.73
CA LEU A 266 10.37 -15.38 10.94
C LEU A 266 9.08 -14.86 10.33
N GLU A 267 8.80 -15.18 9.06
CA GLU A 267 7.59 -14.73 8.37
C GLU A 267 6.32 -15.21 9.07
N LYS A 268 6.32 -16.46 9.56
CA LYS A 268 5.23 -16.98 10.37
C LYS A 268 5.08 -16.16 11.65
N HIS A 269 6.13 -16.00 12.45
CA HIS A 269 6.07 -15.24 13.71
C HIS A 269 5.59 -13.80 13.52
N LEU A 270 6.05 -13.11 12.48
CA LEU A 270 5.58 -11.76 12.13
C LEU A 270 4.08 -11.74 11.78
N SER A 271 3.59 -12.79 11.11
CA SER A 271 2.17 -12.97 10.79
C SER A 271 1.31 -13.20 12.04
N GLU A 272 1.82 -13.98 13.01
CA GLU A 272 1.15 -14.22 14.30
C GLU A 272 1.11 -12.93 15.13
N LEU A 273 2.22 -12.20 15.21
CA LEU A 273 2.27 -10.90 15.91
C LEU A 273 1.37 -9.85 15.26
N THR A 274 1.29 -9.83 13.93
CA THR A 274 0.37 -8.94 13.22
C THR A 274 -1.08 -9.21 13.62
N PHE A 275 -1.47 -10.47 13.74
CA PHE A 275 -2.79 -10.86 14.23
C PHE A 275 -3.02 -10.43 15.68
N ILE A 276 -2.04 -10.65 16.57
CA ILE A 276 -2.14 -10.26 17.99
C ILE A 276 -2.29 -8.73 18.12
N ILE A 277 -1.49 -7.94 17.40
CA ILE A 277 -1.58 -6.46 17.42
C ILE A 277 -2.97 -5.99 16.98
N LEU A 278 -3.54 -6.60 15.93
CA LEU A 278 -4.88 -6.25 15.47
C LEU A 278 -5.94 -6.52 16.54
N ILE A 279 -5.87 -7.65 17.25
CA ILE A 279 -6.79 -7.94 18.36
C ILE A 279 -6.59 -6.97 19.53
N LEU A 280 -5.35 -6.76 19.97
CA LEU A 280 -5.07 -5.88 21.10
C LEU A 280 -5.50 -4.43 20.80
N SER A 281 -5.29 -3.98 19.56
CA SER A 281 -5.77 -2.67 19.10
C SER A 281 -7.31 -2.59 19.08
N GLN A 282 -8.01 -3.66 18.70
CA GLN A 282 -9.48 -3.70 18.76
C GLN A 282 -10.00 -3.71 20.21
N GLN A 283 -9.27 -4.34 21.13
CA GLN A 283 -9.62 -4.41 22.56
C GLN A 283 -9.11 -3.21 23.37
N GLN A 284 -8.42 -2.24 22.73
CA GLN A 284 -7.79 -1.08 23.38
C GLN A 284 -6.85 -1.45 24.54
N GLN A 285 -6.24 -2.64 24.48
CA GLN A 285 -5.30 -3.10 25.48
C GLN A 285 -3.90 -2.55 25.18
N PRO A 286 -3.17 -2.01 26.18
CA PRO A 286 -1.82 -1.52 25.98
C PRO A 286 -0.86 -2.68 25.74
N PHE A 287 0.00 -2.55 24.73
CA PHE A 287 1.02 -3.52 24.42
C PHE A 287 2.32 -2.84 24.04
N SER A 288 3.44 -3.52 24.29
CA SER A 288 4.77 -3.07 23.87
C SER A 288 5.32 -4.01 22.80
N LEU A 289 6.14 -3.49 21.89
CA LEU A 289 6.76 -4.26 20.82
C LEU A 289 8.28 -4.16 20.91
N GLN A 290 8.97 -5.30 20.89
CA GLN A 290 10.41 -5.38 20.78
C GLN A 290 10.82 -6.11 19.50
N LEU A 291 11.58 -5.40 18.66
CA LEU A 291 12.15 -5.87 17.40
C LEU A 291 13.68 -5.77 17.49
N GLY A 292 14.31 -6.83 18.00
CA GLY A 292 15.74 -6.81 18.32
C GLY A 292 16.07 -5.67 19.28
N ASP A 293 16.87 -4.71 18.81
CA ASP A 293 17.30 -3.54 19.58
C ASP A 293 16.28 -2.40 19.58
N LYS A 294 15.25 -2.46 18.73
CA LYS A 294 14.18 -1.45 18.68
C LYS A 294 13.09 -1.80 19.68
N PHE A 295 12.79 -0.87 20.58
CA PHE A 295 11.72 -1.00 21.56
C PHE A 295 10.67 0.08 21.35
N PHE A 296 9.40 -0.33 21.39
CA PHE A 296 8.24 0.53 21.34
C PHE A 296 7.49 0.37 22.67
N ASP A 297 7.40 1.47 23.43
CA ASP A 297 6.76 1.49 24.75
C ASP A 297 5.28 1.11 24.70
N ALA A 298 4.74 0.69 25.85
CA ALA A 298 3.36 0.26 25.96
C ALA A 298 2.39 1.42 25.68
N ASP A 299 1.59 1.28 24.64
CA ASP A 299 0.53 2.22 24.28
C ASP A 299 -0.67 1.45 23.69
N ASN A 300 -1.86 2.05 23.73
CA ASN A 300 -3.10 1.49 23.20
C ASN A 300 -3.70 2.32 22.05
N THR A 301 -3.00 3.37 21.60
CA THR A 301 -3.48 4.22 20.50
C THR A 301 -3.48 3.48 19.15
N GLU A 302 -4.41 3.87 18.26
CA GLU A 302 -4.43 3.37 16.87
C GLU A 302 -3.18 3.80 16.09
N TRP A 303 -2.56 4.91 16.48
CA TRP A 303 -1.28 5.33 15.90
C TRP A 303 -0.16 4.37 16.28
N HIS A 304 -0.11 3.94 17.55
CA HIS A 304 0.86 2.94 18.01
C HIS A 304 0.72 1.63 17.23
N SER A 305 -0.50 1.11 17.04
CA SER A 305 -0.70 -0.12 16.26
C SER A 305 -0.21 0.01 14.82
N LYS A 306 -0.46 1.14 14.15
CA LYS A 306 0.08 1.43 12.81
C LYS A 306 1.61 1.49 12.77
N VAL A 307 2.24 2.10 13.78
CA VAL A 307 3.71 2.19 13.90
C VAL A 307 4.31 0.80 14.10
N CYS A 308 3.74 -0.01 15.00
CA CYS A 308 4.15 -1.39 15.24
C CYS A 308 4.00 -2.27 14.00
N LEU A 309 2.87 -2.18 13.28
CA LEU A 309 2.66 -2.91 12.03
C LEU A 309 3.65 -2.48 10.94
N LYS A 310 3.96 -1.18 10.83
CA LYS A 310 5.00 -0.67 9.93
C LYS A 310 6.39 -1.20 10.30
N ALA A 311 6.68 -1.30 11.60
CA ALA A 311 7.93 -1.85 12.09
C ALA A 311 8.05 -3.35 11.75
N LEU A 312 6.98 -4.14 11.93
CA LEU A 312 6.93 -5.54 11.51
C LEU A 312 7.11 -5.70 10.00
N ALA A 313 6.48 -4.85 9.20
CA ALA A 313 6.62 -4.89 7.74
C ALA A 313 8.07 -4.67 7.29
N THR A 314 8.79 -3.72 7.90
CA THR A 314 10.15 -3.33 7.52
C THR A 314 11.26 -4.16 8.18
N TRP A 315 10.93 -5.03 9.14
CA TRP A 315 11.92 -5.80 9.89
C TRP A 315 12.61 -6.86 9.02
N LYS A 316 13.96 -6.85 8.99
CA LYS A 316 14.79 -7.77 8.18
C LYS A 316 14.27 -7.93 6.75
N GLN A 317 13.79 -6.85 6.14
CA GLN A 317 13.40 -6.89 4.73
C GLN A 317 14.68 -6.98 3.91
N ASN A 318 14.81 -8.01 3.07
CA ASN A 318 15.89 -8.04 2.07
C ASN A 318 15.58 -6.95 1.04
N ASP A 319 16.44 -5.94 0.98
CA ASP A 319 16.45 -4.93 -0.08
C ASP A 319 16.83 -5.59 -1.42
N GLY A 320 15.88 -6.29 -2.04
CA GLY A 320 16.21 -7.13 -3.19
C GLY A 320 15.04 -7.80 -3.89
N ILE A 321 14.02 -7.04 -4.29
CA ILE A 321 13.21 -7.32 -5.50
C ILE A 321 12.92 -5.98 -6.21
#